data_AF-A0A0C3MVW7-F1
#
_entry.id   AF-A0A0C3MVW7-F1
#
_cell.length_a   1.000
_cell.length_b   1.000
_cell.length_c   1.000
_cell.angle_alpha   90.00
_cell.angle_beta   90.00
_cell.angle_gamma   90.00
#
_symmetry.space_group_name_H-M   'P 1'
#
loop_
_entity.id
_entity.type
_entity.pdbx_description
1 polymer ?
#
loop_
_entity_poly.entity_id
_entity_poly.type
_entity_poly.pdbx_seq_one_letter_code
_entity_poly.pdbx_strand_id
1 'polypeptide(L)'
;TCGDSAKMRRLLVQKLPHLIIVDCWAHQAGNILPSIVKWFNNHSHALGILLDTQHQLVGQPLSLVLPILTWWTSHFLSVHQLLQLEPAFKQMLTKVPHNDLIMCAGSRADMKRKAQQVLDILQHYDFWYKFQIVKQHLKPLAIATNATQSNYAWLEVVLVTLVILYHKFCDPTLDPTICEAAHNSLEKHWKKADQDIFLLTVILNPYLWVSCFSEHSPYWNFSNVWHLSHRVFQQLYGMEPNLEFQ
;
A
#
# COMPACT_ATOMS: atom_id res chain seq x y z
N THR A 1 -9.90 -8.10 7.37
CA THR A 1 -10.76 -6.90 7.48
C THR A 1 -10.92 -6.55 8.95
N CYS A 2 -10.65 -5.31 9.38
CA CYS A 2 -11.18 -4.85 10.66
C CYS A 2 -12.70 -4.71 10.50
N GLY A 3 -13.48 -5.54 11.20
CA GLY A 3 -14.93 -5.68 10.99
C GLY A 3 -15.72 -4.38 11.16
N ASP A 4 -15.20 -3.45 11.95
CA ASP A 4 -15.93 -2.25 12.36
C ASP A 4 -16.02 -1.20 11.25
N SER A 5 -14.93 -0.94 10.53
CA SER A 5 -14.90 0.06 9.45
C SER A 5 -15.74 -0.37 8.23
N ALA A 6 -15.75 -1.68 7.93
CA ALA A 6 -16.55 -2.22 6.83
C ALA A 6 -18.06 -2.22 7.15
N LYS A 7 -18.42 -2.49 8.41
CA LYS A 7 -19.80 -2.40 8.89
C LYS A 7 -20.30 -0.95 8.89
N MET A 8 -19.51 0.00 9.37
CA MET A 8 -19.87 1.43 9.32
C MET A 8 -20.12 1.91 7.89
N ARG A 9 -19.25 1.56 6.94
CA ARG A 9 -19.44 1.87 5.51
C ARG A 9 -20.74 1.28 4.96
N ARG A 10 -21.01 0.00 5.22
CA ARG A 10 -22.29 -0.64 4.82
C ARG A 10 -23.51 0.07 5.40
N LEU A 11 -23.48 0.40 6.69
CA LEU A 11 -24.58 1.08 7.37
C LEU A 11 -24.77 2.51 6.84
N LEU A 12 -23.69 3.17 6.43
CA LEU A 12 -23.74 4.51 5.83
C LEU A 12 -24.41 4.47 4.45
N VAL A 13 -24.05 3.50 3.58
CA VAL A 13 -24.75 3.30 2.29
C VAL A 13 -26.23 3.00 2.49
N GLN A 14 -26.58 2.20 3.49
CA GLN A 14 -27.99 1.90 3.78
C GLN A 14 -28.80 3.12 4.20
N LYS A 15 -28.17 4.09 4.89
CA LYS A 15 -28.82 5.34 5.30
C LYS A 15 -28.81 6.41 4.22
N LEU A 16 -27.77 6.43 3.38
CA LEU A 16 -27.55 7.43 2.34
C LEU A 16 -27.16 6.70 1.03
N PRO A 17 -28.14 6.13 0.30
CA PRO A 17 -27.86 5.31 -0.88
C PRO A 17 -27.24 6.08 -2.05
N HIS A 18 -27.34 7.41 -2.03
CA HIS A 18 -26.70 8.33 -2.98
C HIS A 18 -25.21 8.59 -2.68
N LEU A 19 -24.69 8.11 -1.53
CA LEU A 19 -23.32 8.34 -1.10
C LEU A 19 -22.38 7.26 -1.66
N ILE A 20 -21.36 7.67 -2.42
CA ILE A 20 -20.35 6.76 -2.98
C ILE A 20 -19.34 6.40 -1.89
N ILE A 21 -19.10 5.10 -1.68
CA ILE A 21 -18.17 4.62 -0.65
C ILE A 21 -17.11 3.69 -1.23
N VAL A 22 -15.83 4.01 -0.96
CA VAL A 22 -14.66 3.23 -1.39
C VAL A 22 -14.17 2.31 -0.25
N ASP A 23 -13.81 1.06 -0.56
CA ASP A 23 -13.22 0.13 0.41
C ASP A 23 -11.71 0.32 0.59
N CYS A 24 -11.18 0.06 1.78
CA CYS A 24 -9.75 0.14 2.12
C CYS A 24 -8.98 -1.15 1.72
N TRP A 25 -7.81 -1.00 1.09
CA TRP A 25 -7.10 -2.05 0.33
C TRP A 25 -5.94 -2.77 1.05
N ALA A 26 -5.72 -2.55 2.34
CA ALA A 26 -4.42 -2.86 2.99
C ALA A 26 -4.41 -4.07 3.93
N HIS A 27 -4.40 -5.29 3.39
CA HIS A 27 -4.44 -6.48 4.25
C HIS A 27 -3.63 -7.65 3.73
N GLN A 28 -2.31 -7.51 3.59
CA GLN A 28 -1.43 -8.66 3.28
C GLN A 28 0.08 -8.41 3.49
N ALA A 29 0.51 -7.95 4.67
CA ALA A 29 1.94 -7.87 4.99
C ALA A 29 2.27 -8.70 6.25
N GLY A 30 3.18 -9.65 6.08
CA GLY A 30 3.51 -10.72 7.03
C GLY A 30 4.25 -10.31 8.30
N ASN A 31 4.31 -11.24 9.26
CA ASN A 31 4.74 -11.06 10.65
C ASN A 31 6.27 -10.85 10.87
N ILE A 32 7.08 -10.84 9.81
CA ILE A 32 8.56 -10.79 9.90
C ILE A 32 9.05 -9.36 10.18
N LEU A 33 8.60 -8.38 9.39
CA LEU A 33 9.00 -6.98 9.54
C LEU A 33 8.64 -6.40 10.92
N PRO A 34 7.41 -6.60 11.45
CA PRO A 34 7.09 -6.20 12.81
C PRO A 34 8.00 -6.85 13.87
N SER A 35 8.54 -8.06 13.64
CA SER A 35 9.37 -8.75 14.62
C SER A 35 10.74 -8.09 14.81
N ILE A 36 11.42 -7.72 13.72
CA ILE A 36 12.74 -7.06 13.77
C ILE A 36 12.61 -5.68 14.40
N VAL A 37 11.72 -4.85 13.86
CA VAL A 37 11.52 -3.46 14.32
C VAL A 37 11.10 -3.42 15.78
N LYS A 38 10.12 -4.26 16.17
CA LYS A 38 9.65 -4.32 17.55
C LYS A 38 10.74 -4.81 18.51
N TRP A 39 11.61 -5.72 18.08
CA TRP A 39 12.69 -6.18 18.94
C TRP A 39 13.67 -5.04 19.24
N PHE A 40 14.23 -4.37 18.23
CA PHE A 40 15.15 -3.25 18.48
C PHE A 40 14.49 -2.12 19.26
N ASN A 41 13.27 -1.70 18.90
CA ASN A 41 12.59 -0.59 19.58
C ASN A 41 12.29 -0.86 21.06
N ASN A 42 12.25 -2.13 21.49
CA ASN A 42 12.01 -2.51 22.89
C ASN A 42 13.28 -2.87 23.67
N HIS A 43 14.45 -2.89 23.03
CA HIS A 43 15.72 -3.24 23.68
C HIS A 43 16.72 -2.09 23.48
N SER A 44 16.68 -1.12 24.39
CA SER A 44 17.44 0.13 24.32
C SER A 44 18.94 -0.07 24.13
N HIS A 45 19.53 -1.11 24.73
CA HIS A 45 20.95 -1.42 24.56
C HIS A 45 21.29 -1.88 23.13
N ALA A 46 20.50 -2.81 22.57
CA ALA A 46 20.68 -3.26 21.18
C ALA A 46 20.42 -2.12 20.18
N LEU A 47 19.42 -1.28 20.46
CA LEU A 47 19.16 -0.08 19.67
C LEU A 47 20.30 0.93 19.77
N GLY A 48 20.88 1.14 20.96
CA GLY A 48 22.04 2.01 21.18
C GLY A 48 23.24 1.56 20.34
N ILE A 49 23.57 0.27 20.37
CA ILE A 49 24.61 -0.32 19.53
C ILE A 49 24.35 -0.06 18.04
N LEU A 50 23.11 -0.24 17.58
CA LEU A 50 22.73 0.02 16.19
C LEU A 50 22.87 1.51 15.85
N LEU A 51 22.45 2.42 16.74
CA LEU A 51 22.58 3.87 16.55
C LEU A 51 24.05 4.31 16.48
N ASP A 52 24.91 3.79 17.35
CA ASP A 52 26.35 4.07 17.33
C ASP A 52 26.97 3.58 16.01
N THR A 53 26.56 2.40 15.55
CA THR A 53 27.01 1.85 14.27
C THR A 53 26.56 2.73 13.09
N GLN A 54 25.33 3.23 13.13
CA GLN A 54 24.84 4.17 12.11
C GLN A 54 25.62 5.50 12.12
N HIS A 55 25.87 6.08 13.30
CA HIS A 55 26.65 7.29 13.42
C HIS A 55 28.04 7.15 12.79
N GLN A 56 28.69 5.99 13.00
CA GLN A 56 29.99 5.70 12.41
C GLN A 56 29.97 5.55 10.88
N LEU A 57 28.85 5.10 10.29
CA LEU A 57 28.76 4.81 8.85
C LEU A 57 28.18 5.95 8.02
N VAL A 58 27.10 6.56 8.48
CA VAL A 58 26.24 7.46 7.70
C VAL A 58 26.07 8.83 8.37
N GLY A 59 26.60 9.01 9.58
CA GLY A 59 26.58 10.27 10.33
C GLY A 59 25.22 10.61 10.96
N GLN A 60 24.13 10.43 10.21
CA GLN A 60 22.77 10.66 10.68
C GLN A 60 22.01 9.34 10.90
N PRO A 61 21.58 9.02 12.14
CA PRO A 61 20.85 7.80 12.41
C PRO A 61 19.40 7.91 11.91
N LEU A 62 18.88 6.81 11.37
CA LEU A 62 17.49 6.63 11.00
C LEU A 62 16.76 5.85 12.09
N SER A 63 15.51 6.24 12.34
CA SER A 63 14.62 5.51 13.25
C SER A 63 14.03 4.27 12.58
N LEU A 64 13.81 3.19 13.33
CA LEU A 64 13.04 2.04 12.88
C LEU A 64 11.54 2.30 13.04
N VAL A 65 10.82 2.45 11.93
CA VAL A 65 9.35 2.65 11.94
C VAL A 65 8.62 1.31 11.97
N LEU A 66 7.71 1.14 12.92
CA LEU A 66 6.82 -0.01 12.99
C LEU A 66 5.67 0.18 11.97
N PRO A 67 5.40 -0.81 11.11
CA PRO A 67 4.35 -0.64 10.11
C PRO A 67 2.96 -0.77 10.74
N ILE A 68 2.06 0.12 10.37
CA ILE A 68 0.65 0.05 10.70
C ILE A 68 -0.02 -0.95 9.75
N LEU A 69 -0.63 -2.00 10.32
CA LEU A 69 -1.22 -3.12 9.59
C LEU A 69 -2.10 -2.68 8.41
N THR A 70 -2.87 -1.62 8.58
CA THR A 70 -3.87 -1.14 7.63
C THR A 70 -3.36 -0.16 6.59
N TRP A 71 -2.08 0.21 6.55
CA TRP A 71 -1.61 1.29 5.66
C TRP A 71 -0.38 0.88 4.84
N TRP A 72 -0.55 0.75 3.51
CA TRP A 72 0.53 0.39 2.59
C TRP A 72 1.74 1.33 2.64
N THR A 73 1.50 2.63 2.82
CA THR A 73 2.57 3.63 2.99
C THR A 73 3.42 3.34 4.21
N SER A 74 2.81 2.92 5.32
CA SER A 74 3.54 2.59 6.55
C SER A 74 4.39 1.34 6.38
N HIS A 75 3.87 0.30 5.73
CA HIS A 75 4.64 -0.89 5.36
C HIS A 75 5.80 -0.54 4.43
N PHE A 76 5.56 0.25 3.38
CA PHE A 76 6.61 0.68 2.46
C PHE A 76 7.70 1.49 3.17
N LEU A 77 7.35 2.44 4.03
CA LEU A 77 8.31 3.24 4.78
C LEU A 77 9.15 2.38 5.73
N SER A 78 8.52 1.45 6.44
CA SER A 78 9.21 0.52 7.34
C SER A 78 10.20 -0.37 6.58
N VAL A 79 9.78 -0.93 5.45
CA VAL A 79 10.65 -1.71 4.55
C VAL A 79 11.78 -0.85 4.00
N HIS A 80 11.47 0.34 3.51
CA HIS A 80 12.42 1.27 2.92
C HIS A 80 13.52 1.64 3.91
N GLN A 81 13.14 2.02 5.13
CA GLN A 81 14.08 2.39 6.17
C GLN A 81 14.96 1.21 6.60
N LEU A 82 14.38 0.02 6.78
CA LEU A 82 15.16 -1.14 7.17
C LEU A 82 16.22 -1.49 6.11
N LEU A 83 15.89 -1.34 4.81
CA LEU A 83 16.86 -1.50 3.71
C LEU A 83 17.95 -0.42 3.71
N GLN A 84 17.62 0.83 4.05
CA GLN A 84 18.64 1.87 4.22
C GLN A 84 19.60 1.55 5.38
N LEU A 85 19.12 0.81 6.38
CA LEU A 85 19.90 0.37 7.53
C LEU A 85 20.68 -0.92 7.30
N GLU A 86 20.53 -1.59 6.15
CA GLU A 86 21.25 -2.83 5.82
C GLU A 86 22.77 -2.74 6.09
N PRO A 87 23.49 -1.68 5.66
CA PRO A 87 24.93 -1.57 5.92
C PRO A 87 25.24 -1.50 7.42
N ALA A 88 24.42 -0.78 8.19
CA ALA A 88 24.57 -0.66 9.64
C ALA A 88 24.30 -1.99 10.35
N PHE A 89 23.26 -2.73 9.95
CA PHE A 89 23.01 -4.07 10.48
C PHE A 89 24.18 -5.02 10.17
N LYS A 90 24.65 -5.05 8.92
CA LYS A 90 25.78 -5.90 8.51
C LYS A 90 27.06 -5.56 9.29
N GLN A 91 27.36 -4.28 9.46
CA GLN A 91 28.54 -3.87 10.22
C GLN A 91 28.40 -4.21 11.71
N MET A 92 27.23 -3.97 12.32
CA MET A 92 26.97 -4.34 13.71
C MET A 92 27.17 -5.84 13.92
N LEU A 93 26.62 -6.68 13.03
CA LEU A 93 26.75 -8.14 13.11
C LEU A 93 28.20 -8.64 12.93
N THR A 94 29.07 -7.83 12.32
CA THR A 94 30.49 -8.14 12.15
C THR A 94 31.33 -7.67 13.34
N LYS A 95 31.01 -6.50 13.89
CA LYS A 95 31.79 -5.86 14.97
C LYS A 95 31.43 -6.37 16.36
N VAL A 96 30.16 -6.69 16.59
CA VAL A 96 29.65 -7.02 17.93
C VAL A 96 29.56 -8.54 18.06
N PRO A 97 30.14 -9.13 19.12
CA PRO A 97 30.01 -10.56 19.38
C PRO A 97 28.53 -10.97 19.42
N HIS A 98 28.20 -12.06 18.72
CA HIS A 98 26.81 -12.52 18.59
C HIS A 98 26.12 -12.73 19.95
N ASN A 99 26.86 -13.28 20.93
CA ASN A 99 26.34 -13.48 22.28
C ASN A 99 25.98 -12.17 23.00
N ASP A 100 26.71 -11.08 22.76
CA ASP A 100 26.44 -9.80 23.40
C ASP A 100 25.12 -9.21 22.91
N LEU A 101 24.82 -9.37 21.61
CA LEU A 101 23.53 -9.00 21.03
C LEU A 101 22.38 -9.83 21.60
N ILE A 102 22.58 -11.12 21.85
CA ILE A 102 21.57 -11.97 22.53
C ILE A 102 21.36 -11.52 23.98
N MET A 103 22.45 -11.16 24.68
CA MET A 103 22.39 -10.70 26.07
C MET A 103 21.63 -9.38 26.23
N CYS A 104 21.56 -8.56 25.17
CA CYS A 104 20.70 -7.37 25.13
C CYS A 104 19.21 -7.69 25.37
N ALA A 105 18.77 -8.93 25.16
CA ALA A 105 17.40 -9.38 25.41
C ALA A 105 17.07 -9.58 26.90
N GLY A 106 18.05 -9.45 27.79
CA GLY A 106 17.91 -9.69 29.22
C GLY A 106 18.08 -11.15 29.63
N SER A 107 17.68 -11.49 30.85
CA SER A 107 17.92 -12.83 31.45
C SER A 107 16.94 -13.91 31.01
N ARG A 108 15.75 -13.53 30.51
CA ARG A 108 14.68 -14.46 30.17
C ARG A 108 14.97 -15.27 28.91
N ALA A 109 14.78 -16.59 29.00
CA ALA A 109 15.07 -17.52 27.91
C ALA A 109 14.22 -17.30 26.64
N ASP A 110 12.94 -16.93 26.79
CA ASP A 110 12.04 -16.64 25.68
C ASP A 110 12.46 -15.38 24.91
N MET A 111 12.92 -14.35 25.62
CA MET A 111 13.43 -13.11 25.01
C MET A 111 14.75 -13.35 24.27
N LYS A 112 15.67 -14.14 24.85
CA LYS A 112 16.91 -14.55 24.17
C LYS A 112 16.63 -15.36 22.91
N ARG A 113 15.64 -16.27 22.94
CA ARG A 113 15.20 -17.02 21.75
C ARG A 113 14.67 -16.08 20.67
N LYS A 114 13.89 -15.05 21.04
CA LYS A 114 13.40 -14.06 20.07
C LYS A 114 14.52 -13.21 19.49
N ALA A 115 15.52 -12.83 20.30
CA ALA A 115 16.72 -12.15 19.82
C ALA A 115 17.48 -13.01 18.80
N GLN A 116 17.71 -14.28 19.12
CA GLN A 116 18.32 -15.24 18.20
C GLN A 116 17.60 -15.26 16.86
N GLN A 117 16.27 -15.44 16.87
CA GLN A 117 15.46 -15.43 15.64
C GLN A 117 15.64 -14.15 14.82
N VAL A 118 15.70 -12.98 15.47
CA VAL A 118 15.90 -11.70 14.78
C VAL A 118 17.30 -11.65 14.14
N LEU A 119 18.33 -12.06 14.88
CA LEU A 119 19.70 -12.10 14.37
C LEU A 119 19.85 -13.09 13.22
N ASP A 120 19.25 -14.28 13.33
CA ASP A 120 19.24 -15.30 12.28
C ASP A 120 18.62 -14.76 10.98
N ILE A 121 17.51 -14.01 11.08
CA ILE A 121 16.88 -13.38 9.93
C ILE A 121 17.82 -12.35 9.28
N LEU A 122 18.46 -11.49 10.09
CA LEU A 122 19.35 -10.44 9.59
C LEU A 122 20.64 -10.99 8.96
N GLN A 123 21.12 -12.13 9.44
CA GLN A 123 22.30 -12.83 8.94
C GLN A 123 22.00 -13.71 7.73
N HIS A 124 20.72 -14.04 7.48
CA HIS A 124 20.35 -14.90 6.36
C HIS A 124 20.75 -14.28 5.02
N TYR A 125 21.45 -15.07 4.19
CA TYR A 125 22.16 -14.57 3.00
C TYR A 125 21.25 -13.89 1.97
N ASP A 126 20.02 -14.37 1.80
CA ASP A 126 19.05 -13.84 0.82
C ASP A 126 18.04 -12.86 1.42
N PHE A 127 18.10 -12.58 2.73
CA PHE A 127 17.06 -11.80 3.42
C PHE A 127 16.93 -10.42 2.80
N TRP A 128 18.03 -9.68 2.72
CA TRP A 128 18.05 -8.32 2.18
C TRP A 128 17.63 -8.27 0.71
N TYR A 129 18.05 -9.24 -0.09
CA TYR A 129 17.66 -9.38 -1.49
C TYR A 129 16.14 -9.61 -1.64
N LYS A 130 15.59 -10.59 -0.92
CA LYS A 130 14.14 -10.84 -0.90
C LYS A 130 13.36 -9.64 -0.38
N PHE A 131 13.91 -8.93 0.59
CA PHE A 131 13.27 -7.77 1.18
C PHE A 131 13.27 -6.55 0.23
N GLN A 132 14.30 -6.42 -0.62
CA GLN A 132 14.31 -5.47 -1.73
C GLN A 132 13.23 -5.79 -2.77
N ILE A 133 12.98 -7.07 -3.08
CA ILE A 133 11.86 -7.48 -3.94
C ILE A 133 10.53 -7.06 -3.31
N VAL A 134 10.33 -7.31 -2.00
CA VAL A 134 9.13 -6.85 -1.28
C VAL A 134 8.94 -5.33 -1.40
N LYS A 135 10.01 -4.53 -1.30
CA LYS A 135 9.96 -3.08 -1.51
C LYS A 135 9.45 -2.72 -2.90
N GLN A 136 9.88 -3.44 -3.94
CA GLN A 136 9.44 -3.19 -5.32
C GLN A 136 7.94 -3.40 -5.48
N HIS A 137 7.38 -4.46 -4.88
CA HIS A 137 5.93 -4.72 -4.89
C HIS A 137 5.12 -3.72 -4.06
N LEU A 138 5.65 -3.27 -2.91
CA LEU A 138 4.93 -2.32 -2.04
C LEU A 138 4.95 -0.88 -2.57
N LYS A 139 5.99 -0.48 -3.30
CA LYS A 139 6.14 0.88 -3.82
C LYS A 139 4.92 1.36 -4.62
N PRO A 140 4.42 0.64 -5.65
CA PRO A 140 3.25 1.10 -6.41
C PRO A 140 2.01 1.23 -5.51
N LEU A 141 1.80 0.31 -4.57
CA LEU A 141 0.68 0.36 -3.63
C LEU A 141 0.75 1.56 -2.68
N ALA A 142 1.94 1.91 -2.20
CA ALA A 142 2.15 3.08 -1.36
C ALA A 142 1.91 4.39 -2.12
N ILE A 143 2.40 4.50 -3.36
CA ILE A 143 2.15 5.66 -4.23
C ILE A 143 0.64 5.81 -4.48
N ALA A 144 -0.02 4.72 -4.86
CA ALA A 144 -1.45 4.72 -5.11
C ALA A 144 -2.27 5.11 -3.87
N THR A 145 -1.91 4.57 -2.70
CA THR A 145 -2.57 4.92 -1.43
C THR A 145 -2.40 6.41 -1.13
N ASN A 146 -1.20 6.96 -1.33
CA ASN A 146 -0.96 8.39 -1.10
C ASN A 146 -1.75 9.27 -2.10
N ALA A 147 -1.84 8.85 -3.36
CA ALA A 147 -2.61 9.56 -4.38
C ALA A 147 -4.12 9.56 -4.06
N THR A 148 -4.67 8.42 -3.64
CA THR A 148 -6.11 8.29 -3.33
C THR A 148 -6.51 8.82 -1.96
N GLN A 149 -5.55 9.11 -1.08
CA GLN A 149 -5.79 9.77 0.22
C GLN A 149 -5.50 11.28 0.20
N SER A 150 -5.06 11.81 -0.94
CA SER A 150 -4.81 13.24 -1.11
C SER A 150 -6.12 14.04 -0.98
N ASN A 151 -6.02 15.30 -0.55
CA ASN A 151 -7.14 16.25 -0.60
C ASN A 151 -7.62 16.52 -2.05
N TYR A 152 -6.80 16.15 -3.04
CA TYR A 152 -7.11 16.25 -4.47
C TYR A 152 -7.42 14.88 -5.09
N ALA A 153 -7.78 13.88 -4.29
CA ALA A 153 -8.14 12.54 -4.76
C ALA A 153 -9.55 12.53 -5.38
N TRP A 154 -9.70 13.22 -6.52
CA TRP A 154 -10.93 13.19 -7.31
C TRP A 154 -11.16 11.80 -7.90
N LEU A 155 -12.38 11.53 -8.35
CA LEU A 155 -12.76 10.22 -8.88
C LEU A 155 -11.91 9.83 -10.09
N GLU A 156 -11.53 10.78 -10.96
CA GLU A 156 -10.61 10.47 -12.05
C GLU A 156 -9.21 10.08 -11.55
N VAL A 157 -8.72 10.71 -10.46
CA VAL A 157 -7.41 10.41 -9.88
C VAL A 157 -7.42 8.99 -9.32
N VAL A 158 -8.53 8.58 -8.69
CA VAL A 158 -8.72 7.21 -8.20
C VAL A 158 -8.72 6.22 -9.35
N LEU A 159 -9.50 6.44 -10.42
CA LEU A 159 -9.56 5.52 -11.57
C LEU A 159 -8.21 5.44 -12.29
N VAL A 160 -7.58 6.57 -12.60
CA VAL A 160 -6.25 6.62 -13.23
C VAL A 160 -5.22 5.90 -12.37
N THR A 161 -5.27 6.07 -11.05
CA THR A 161 -4.37 5.36 -10.12
C THR A 161 -4.58 3.84 -10.17
N LEU A 162 -5.83 3.37 -10.23
CA LEU A 162 -6.14 1.95 -10.38
C LEU A 162 -5.60 1.37 -11.70
N VAL A 163 -5.75 2.11 -12.80
CA VAL A 163 -5.22 1.74 -14.12
C VAL A 163 -3.69 1.67 -14.09
N ILE A 164 -3.03 2.68 -13.52
CA ILE A 164 -1.57 2.69 -13.36
C ILE A 164 -1.11 1.49 -12.53
N LEU A 165 -1.79 1.19 -11.40
CA LEU A 165 -1.48 0.02 -10.59
C LEU A 165 -1.61 -1.27 -11.39
N TYR A 166 -2.71 -1.45 -12.13
CA TYR A 166 -2.94 -2.62 -12.94
C TYR A 166 -1.79 -2.84 -13.94
N HIS A 167 -1.40 -1.79 -14.67
CA HIS A 167 -0.26 -1.84 -15.59
C HIS A 167 1.07 -2.11 -14.89
N LYS A 168 1.30 -1.58 -13.69
CA LYS A 168 2.53 -1.86 -12.93
C LYS A 168 2.64 -3.32 -12.53
N PHE A 169 1.54 -4.00 -12.23
CA PHE A 169 1.55 -5.43 -11.97
C PHE A 169 1.56 -6.30 -13.24
N CYS A 170 1.56 -5.70 -14.44
CA CYS A 170 1.88 -6.41 -15.68
C CYS A 170 3.40 -6.49 -15.96
N ASP A 171 4.23 -5.87 -15.12
CA ASP A 171 5.68 -5.87 -15.29
C ASP A 171 6.26 -7.29 -15.12
N PRO A 172 6.92 -7.85 -16.14
CA PRO A 172 7.46 -9.22 -16.09
C PRO A 172 8.65 -9.37 -15.15
N THR A 173 9.21 -8.27 -14.63
CA THR A 173 10.30 -8.30 -13.65
C THR A 173 9.83 -8.56 -12.23
N LEU A 174 8.53 -8.46 -11.97
CA LEU A 174 7.91 -8.72 -10.68
C LEU A 174 7.54 -10.19 -10.52
N ASP A 175 7.45 -10.65 -9.26
CA ASP A 175 6.97 -12.00 -8.94
C ASP A 175 5.56 -12.24 -9.52
N PRO A 176 5.38 -13.27 -10.37
CA PRO A 176 4.13 -13.50 -11.09
C PRO A 176 2.98 -13.89 -10.16
N THR A 177 3.24 -14.60 -9.06
CA THR A 177 2.22 -14.99 -8.08
C THR A 177 1.70 -13.77 -7.33
N ILE A 178 2.59 -12.83 -6.98
CA ILE A 178 2.19 -11.56 -6.36
C ILE A 178 1.42 -10.70 -7.36
N CYS A 179 1.86 -10.62 -8.61
CA CYS A 179 1.16 -9.89 -9.66
C CYS A 179 -0.25 -10.42 -9.91
N GLU A 180 -0.41 -11.74 -10.03
CA GLU A 180 -1.72 -12.38 -10.18
C GLU A 180 -2.64 -12.08 -8.98
N ALA A 181 -2.12 -12.16 -7.75
CA ALA A 181 -2.88 -11.80 -6.57
C ALA A 181 -3.30 -10.32 -6.56
N ALA A 182 -2.42 -9.42 -7.00
CA ALA A 182 -2.69 -8.00 -7.11
C ALA A 182 -3.77 -7.72 -8.18
N HIS A 183 -3.67 -8.33 -9.37
CA HIS A 183 -4.68 -8.21 -10.43
C HIS A 183 -6.04 -8.74 -9.97
N ASN A 184 -6.09 -9.94 -9.39
CA ASN A 184 -7.32 -10.52 -8.85
C ASN A 184 -7.95 -9.60 -7.79
N SER A 185 -7.14 -8.96 -6.95
CA SER A 185 -7.62 -7.99 -5.98
C SER A 185 -8.19 -6.74 -6.67
N LEU A 186 -7.44 -6.14 -7.60
CA LEU A 186 -7.86 -4.95 -8.34
C LEU A 186 -9.15 -5.19 -9.11
N GLU A 187 -9.26 -6.29 -9.85
CA GLU A 187 -10.46 -6.65 -10.62
C GLU A 187 -11.68 -6.90 -9.71
N LYS A 188 -11.48 -7.64 -8.62
CA LYS A 188 -12.54 -7.88 -7.63
C LYS A 188 -13.06 -6.57 -7.05
N HIS A 189 -12.17 -5.61 -6.79
CA HIS A 189 -12.55 -4.30 -6.28
C HIS A 189 -13.22 -3.45 -7.35
N TRP A 190 -12.70 -3.43 -8.58
CA TRP A 190 -13.30 -2.73 -9.70
C TRP A 190 -14.72 -3.22 -10.00
N LYS A 191 -14.96 -4.53 -9.95
CA LYS A 191 -16.29 -5.13 -10.14
C LYS A 191 -17.32 -4.69 -9.09
N LYS A 192 -16.86 -4.31 -7.89
CA LYS A 192 -17.71 -3.82 -6.80
C LYS A 192 -17.90 -2.30 -6.84
N ALA A 193 -16.99 -1.57 -7.47
CA ALA A 193 -17.04 -0.13 -7.55
C ALA A 193 -18.24 0.34 -8.38
N ASP A 194 -18.68 1.56 -8.13
CA ASP A 194 -19.63 2.25 -8.98
C ASP A 194 -18.91 2.74 -10.24
N GLN A 195 -18.79 1.86 -11.23
CA GLN A 195 -17.95 2.08 -12.40
C GLN A 195 -18.42 3.29 -13.22
N ASP A 196 -19.73 3.53 -13.28
CA ASP A 196 -20.34 4.54 -14.14
C ASP A 196 -19.85 5.94 -13.78
N ILE A 197 -19.84 6.30 -12.48
CA ILE A 197 -19.36 7.61 -12.03
C ILE A 197 -17.84 7.77 -12.27
N PHE A 198 -17.03 6.72 -12.04
CA PHE A 198 -15.59 6.78 -12.29
C PHE A 198 -15.29 6.99 -13.78
N LEU A 199 -15.96 6.22 -14.65
CA LEU A 199 -15.81 6.34 -16.10
C LEU A 199 -16.25 7.72 -16.59
N LEU A 200 -17.39 8.22 -16.12
CA LEU A 200 -17.88 9.53 -16.48
C LEU A 200 -16.89 10.64 -16.06
N THR A 201 -16.33 10.58 -14.85
CA THR A 201 -15.37 11.60 -14.39
C THR A 201 -14.10 11.64 -15.25
N VAL A 202 -13.60 10.50 -15.72
CA VAL A 202 -12.46 10.45 -16.65
C VAL A 202 -12.85 10.99 -18.03
N ILE A 203 -14.02 10.63 -18.55
CA ILE A 203 -14.51 11.12 -19.85
C ILE A 203 -14.70 12.63 -19.83
N LEU A 204 -15.21 13.20 -18.73
CA LEU A 204 -15.41 14.64 -18.60
C LEU A 204 -14.12 15.42 -18.28
N ASN A 205 -13.03 14.74 -17.94
CA ASN A 205 -11.75 15.39 -17.69
C ASN A 205 -11.16 15.89 -19.03
N PRO A 206 -10.91 17.21 -19.20
CA PRO A 206 -10.50 17.80 -20.47
C PRO A 206 -9.10 17.36 -20.92
N TYR A 207 -8.28 16.81 -20.02
CA TYR A 207 -6.93 16.33 -20.32
C TYR A 207 -6.88 14.84 -20.69
N LEU A 208 -7.89 14.06 -20.34
CA LEU A 208 -7.95 12.62 -20.59
C LEU A 208 -8.94 12.30 -21.71
N TRP A 209 -10.19 12.72 -21.51
CA TRP A 209 -11.30 12.49 -22.43
C TRP A 209 -11.41 11.02 -22.89
N VAL A 210 -11.96 10.77 -24.08
CA VAL A 210 -12.07 9.40 -24.62
C VAL A 210 -10.72 8.81 -25.06
N SER A 211 -9.63 9.60 -25.07
CA SER A 211 -8.31 9.17 -25.57
C SER A 211 -7.67 8.07 -24.73
N CYS A 212 -8.07 7.93 -23.46
CA CYS A 212 -7.59 6.87 -22.57
C CYS A 212 -8.28 5.52 -22.79
N PHE A 213 -9.29 5.48 -23.66
CA PHE A 213 -10.01 4.27 -23.99
C PHE A 213 -9.53 3.68 -25.32
N SER A 214 -9.68 2.37 -25.48
CA SER A 214 -9.40 1.71 -26.76
C SER A 214 -10.26 2.31 -27.88
N GLU A 215 -9.76 2.31 -29.12
CA GLU A 215 -10.46 2.88 -30.29
C GLU A 215 -11.84 2.25 -30.53
N HIS A 216 -12.03 1.00 -30.08
CA HIS A 216 -13.30 0.27 -30.17
C HIS A 216 -14.18 0.40 -28.92
N SER A 217 -13.81 1.28 -27.98
CA SER A 217 -14.58 1.50 -26.77
C SER A 217 -15.95 2.12 -27.10
N PRO A 218 -17.03 1.69 -26.43
CA PRO A 218 -18.36 2.27 -26.64
C PRO A 218 -18.42 3.77 -26.31
N TYR A 219 -17.47 4.28 -25.52
CA TYR A 219 -17.43 5.68 -25.09
C TYR A 219 -16.93 6.66 -26.16
N TRP A 220 -16.43 6.18 -27.31
CA TRP A 220 -16.19 7.03 -28.48
C TRP A 220 -17.49 7.51 -29.15
N ASN A 221 -18.63 6.90 -28.82
CA ASN A 221 -19.94 7.29 -29.31
C ASN A 221 -20.63 8.23 -28.31
N PHE A 222 -21.01 9.43 -28.77
CA PHE A 222 -21.68 10.44 -27.93
C PHE A 222 -22.95 9.92 -27.27
N SER A 223 -23.79 9.15 -27.96
CA SER A 223 -25.03 8.60 -27.40
C SER A 223 -24.77 7.70 -26.19
N ASN A 224 -23.67 6.94 -26.19
CA ASN A 224 -23.30 6.10 -25.06
C ASN A 224 -22.80 6.94 -23.86
N VAL A 225 -22.03 8.00 -24.13
CA VAL A 225 -21.61 8.94 -23.08
C VAL A 225 -22.81 9.69 -22.50
N TRP A 226 -23.77 10.07 -23.34
CA TRP A 226 -25.02 10.71 -22.94
C TRP A 226 -25.85 9.79 -22.03
N HIS A 227 -26.06 8.53 -22.42
CA HIS A 227 -26.76 7.56 -21.58
C HIS A 227 -26.04 7.32 -20.25
N LEU A 228 -24.71 7.23 -20.25
CA LEU A 228 -23.92 7.12 -19.03
C LEU A 228 -24.14 8.34 -18.12
N SER A 229 -24.07 9.55 -18.68
CA SER A 229 -24.30 10.81 -17.95
C SER A 229 -25.69 10.85 -17.32
N HIS A 230 -26.71 10.40 -18.06
CA HIS A 230 -28.08 10.31 -17.60
C HIS A 230 -28.26 9.33 -16.43
N ARG A 231 -27.68 8.12 -16.52
CA ARG A 231 -27.72 7.14 -15.43
C ARG A 231 -27.09 7.67 -14.14
N VAL A 232 -25.92 8.29 -14.27
CA VAL A 232 -25.21 8.89 -13.14
C VAL A 232 -26.01 10.05 -12.54
N PHE A 233 -26.61 10.92 -13.37
CA PHE A 233 -27.47 12.00 -12.90
C PHE A 233 -28.66 11.46 -12.10
N GLN A 234 -29.41 10.52 -12.66
CA GLN A 234 -30.55 9.88 -11.99
C GLN A 234 -30.16 9.25 -10.66
N GLN A 235 -28.99 8.60 -10.61
CA GLN A 235 -28.48 8.00 -9.38
C GLN A 235 -28.15 9.03 -8.30
N LEU A 236 -27.52 10.15 -8.67
CA LEU A 236 -27.12 11.20 -7.72
C LEU A 236 -28.29 12.03 -7.21
N TYR A 237 -29.23 12.38 -8.10
CA TYR A 237 -30.33 13.30 -7.79
C TYR A 237 -31.68 12.61 -7.54
N GLY A 238 -31.80 11.33 -7.88
CA GLY A 238 -33.05 10.56 -7.71
C GLY A 238 -34.19 11.00 -8.64
N MET A 239 -33.88 11.72 -9.72
CA MET A 239 -34.86 12.26 -10.67
C MET A 239 -34.34 12.26 -12.11
N GLU A 240 -35.25 12.36 -13.07
CA GLU A 240 -34.92 12.52 -14.49
C GLU A 240 -34.22 13.87 -14.73
N PRO A 241 -33.20 13.94 -15.61
CA PRO A 241 -32.63 15.20 -16.02
C PRO A 241 -33.66 16.07 -16.74
N ASN A 242 -33.66 17.37 -16.43
CA ASN A 242 -34.54 18.34 -17.07
C ASN A 242 -33.95 18.84 -18.41
N LEU A 243 -34.65 19.76 -19.08
CA LEU A 243 -34.19 20.36 -20.33
C LEU A 243 -32.88 21.16 -20.19
N GLU A 244 -32.47 21.53 -18.97
CA GLU A 244 -31.21 22.25 -18.72
C GLU A 244 -29.99 21.32 -18.68
N PHE A 245 -30.20 20.00 -18.69
CA PHE A 245 -29.13 19.00 -18.71
C PHE A 245 -28.54 18.78 -20.13
N GLN A 246 -29.10 19.41 -21.17
CA GLN A 246 -28.74 19.25 -22.60
C GLN A 246 -27.39 19.85 -22.98
#